data_AF-A0A1R2B3G0-F1
#
_entry.id   AF-A0A1R2B3G0-F1
#
_cell.length_a   1.000
_cell.length_b   1.000
_cell.length_c   1.000
_cell.angle_alpha   90.00
_cell.angle_beta   90.00
_cell.angle_gamma   90.00
#
_symmetry.space_group_name_H-M   'P 1'
#
loop_
_entity.id
_entity.type
_entity.pdbx_description
1 polymer ?
#
loop_
_entity_poly.entity_id
_entity_poly.type
_entity_poly.pdbx_seq_one_letter_code
_entity_poly.pdbx_strand_id
1 'polypeptide(L)'
;MHALLLIIYLLKVQADDEYSRNYCSIYTCKPPTMKFDNITCIYPSLLYSTYYLSPCPSSLPYCQPKTFSLVNVTCSTTPPKAALSSYPGEPCNITSDCLFGTCLSGVCFGSNNGESCTSSAQCNPGSRCQNNVCTDLISIGKTGCTTDYDCVPSAGCMKNSSATYCAAYFSVPSGDRVTSCLKATQGGYSHLCKTGVCLVTSSKTSMGQCSDAPKSFKAHPQECLSNSDCQGFTSEFNYTGVCTCGINPYATSYCQPFMGDLYGVNYINAYKKFLLKNYLIQCNTMRRFSNECWNLFATKTEMAALIMSKFLYENYPLLQNNDPCIQEIYFASYYGIDGFSGILYLASLWMIS
;
A
#
# COMPACT_ATOMS: atom_id res chain seq x y z
N MET A 1 -47.39 26.85 -19.38
CA MET A 1 -45.91 26.93 -19.42
C MET A 1 -45.25 27.07 -18.05
N HIS A 2 -45.91 27.60 -17.01
CA HIS A 2 -45.32 27.74 -15.66
C HIS A 2 -45.40 26.48 -14.77
N ALA A 3 -46.33 25.56 -15.03
CA ALA A 3 -46.45 24.31 -14.24
C ALA A 3 -45.40 23.24 -14.63
N LEU A 4 -44.88 23.26 -15.86
CA LEU A 4 -43.88 22.29 -16.32
C LEU A 4 -42.47 22.59 -15.77
N LEU A 5 -42.17 23.86 -15.50
CA LEU A 5 -40.88 24.30 -14.94
C LEU A 5 -40.74 23.96 -13.45
N LEU A 6 -41.84 23.94 -12.68
CA LEU A 6 -41.82 23.54 -11.27
C LEU A 6 -41.58 22.03 -11.08
N ILE A 7 -42.09 21.19 -11.98
CA ILE A 7 -41.86 19.74 -11.94
C ILE A 7 -40.40 19.41 -12.29
N ILE A 8 -39.79 20.14 -13.24
CA ILE A 8 -38.37 19.97 -13.56
C ILE A 8 -37.47 20.49 -12.41
N TYR A 9 -37.89 21.52 -11.68
CA TYR A 9 -37.16 22.01 -10.52
C TYR A 9 -37.26 21.06 -9.31
N LEU A 10 -38.43 20.46 -9.07
CA LEU A 10 -38.62 19.47 -8.00
C LEU A 10 -37.95 18.11 -8.33
N LEU A 11 -37.87 17.72 -9.60
CA LEU A 11 -37.13 16.51 -10.03
C LEU A 11 -35.61 16.71 -10.06
N LYS A 12 -35.11 17.95 -10.18
CA LYS A 12 -33.67 18.25 -10.08
C LYS A 12 -33.16 18.32 -8.64
N VAL A 13 -34.01 18.67 -7.67
CA VAL A 13 -33.61 18.75 -6.25
C VAL A 13 -33.53 17.38 -5.57
N GLN A 14 -33.93 16.29 -6.25
CA GLN A 14 -33.75 14.90 -5.76
C GLN A 14 -32.56 14.15 -6.38
N ALA A 15 -31.68 14.81 -7.14
CA ALA A 15 -30.55 14.16 -7.81
C ALA A 15 -29.15 14.63 -7.33
N ASP A 16 -29.07 15.56 -6.37
CA ASP A 16 -27.80 16.07 -5.82
C ASP A 16 -27.66 15.80 -4.31
N ASP A 17 -28.11 14.63 -3.87
CA ASP A 17 -27.60 13.98 -2.66
C ASP A 17 -27.29 12.53 -3.06
N GLU A 18 -26.11 12.34 -3.65
CA GLU A 18 -25.56 11.04 -4.01
C GLU A 18 -25.22 10.26 -2.74
N TYR A 19 -26.25 9.80 -2.03
CA TYR A 19 -26.17 8.69 -1.10
C TYR A 19 -25.94 7.42 -1.92
N SER A 20 -24.75 7.31 -2.50
CA SER A 20 -24.25 6.09 -3.11
C SER A 20 -24.17 5.04 -2.00
N ARG A 21 -25.22 4.23 -1.86
CA ARG A 21 -25.09 2.95 -1.15
C ARG A 21 -24.08 2.13 -1.93
N ASN A 22 -22.94 1.86 -1.32
CA ASN A 22 -21.97 0.91 -1.86
C ASN A 22 -22.61 -0.48 -1.85
N TYR A 23 -23.19 -0.90 -2.98
CA TYR A 23 -23.65 -2.27 -3.16
C TYR A 23 -22.43 -3.16 -3.32
N CYS A 24 -22.10 -3.91 -2.27
CA CYS A 24 -20.99 -4.84 -2.30
C CYS A 24 -21.36 -6.14 -3.01
N SER A 25 -20.38 -6.71 -3.71
CA SER A 25 -20.49 -8.04 -4.27
C SER A 25 -20.42 -9.11 -3.18
N ILE A 26 -21.12 -10.22 -3.40
CA ILE A 26 -21.04 -11.40 -2.54
C ILE A 26 -19.88 -12.27 -3.02
N TYR A 27 -19.02 -12.72 -2.11
CA TYR A 27 -17.96 -13.69 -2.40
C TYR A 27 -18.17 -14.91 -1.52
N THR A 28 -18.43 -16.06 -2.12
CA THR A 28 -18.75 -17.28 -1.36
C THR A 28 -18.08 -18.49 -1.98
N CYS A 29 -17.79 -19.49 -1.15
CA CYS A 29 -17.34 -20.77 -1.68
C CYS A 29 -18.43 -21.41 -2.53
N LYS A 30 -17.99 -22.09 -3.59
CA LYS A 30 -18.84 -22.85 -4.50
C LYS A 30 -19.61 -23.91 -3.71
N PRO A 31 -20.95 -23.94 -3.79
CA PRO A 31 -21.73 -24.98 -3.14
C PRO A 31 -21.55 -26.33 -3.85
N PRO A 32 -21.71 -27.47 -3.16
CA PRO A 32 -21.52 -28.81 -3.74
C PRO A 32 -22.42 -29.10 -4.95
N THR A 33 -23.57 -28.43 -5.04
CA THR A 33 -24.56 -28.60 -6.12
C THR A 33 -24.19 -27.86 -7.41
N MET A 34 -23.30 -26.87 -7.33
CA MET A 34 -22.88 -26.09 -8.48
C MET A 34 -21.76 -26.82 -9.24
N LYS A 35 -21.85 -26.87 -10.57
CA LYS A 35 -20.80 -27.46 -11.42
C LYS A 35 -19.91 -26.37 -11.97
N PHE A 36 -18.62 -26.50 -11.74
CA PHE A 36 -17.57 -25.74 -12.41
C PHE A 36 -16.85 -26.69 -13.36
N ASP A 37 -16.29 -26.17 -14.44
CA ASP A 37 -15.20 -26.86 -15.12
C ASP A 37 -14.04 -27.02 -14.14
N ASN A 38 -13.31 -28.14 -14.21
CA ASN A 38 -12.26 -28.50 -13.23
C ASN A 38 -11.13 -27.47 -13.08
N ILE A 39 -11.01 -26.53 -14.02
CA ILE A 39 -10.00 -25.48 -14.01
C ILE A 39 -10.58 -24.10 -13.64
N THR A 40 -11.89 -23.96 -13.42
CA THR A 40 -12.48 -22.67 -13.03
C THR A 40 -12.30 -22.46 -11.54
N CYS A 41 -11.75 -21.30 -11.14
CA CYS A 41 -11.59 -20.93 -9.75
C CYS A 41 -12.52 -19.80 -9.30
N ILE A 42 -12.97 -18.95 -10.22
CA ILE A 42 -13.95 -17.88 -9.93
C ILE A 42 -15.03 -17.92 -10.99
N TYR A 43 -16.28 -18.04 -10.56
CA TYR A 43 -17.45 -18.01 -11.41
C TYR A 43 -18.34 -16.82 -11.01
N PRO A 44 -18.40 -15.75 -11.83
CA PRO A 44 -19.29 -14.62 -11.60
C PRO A 44 -20.73 -14.99 -11.98
N SER A 45 -21.67 -14.76 -11.07
CA SER A 45 -23.10 -14.83 -11.31
C SER A 45 -23.69 -13.42 -11.37
N LEU A 46 -24.44 -13.15 -12.45
CA LEU A 46 -25.18 -11.90 -12.63
C LEU A 46 -26.28 -11.71 -11.57
N LEU A 47 -26.70 -12.80 -10.92
CA LEU A 47 -27.66 -12.74 -9.82
C LEU A 47 -26.96 -12.20 -8.57
N TYR A 48 -27.34 -10.99 -8.13
CA TYR A 48 -26.85 -10.34 -6.91
C TYR A 48 -25.34 -10.01 -6.90
N SER A 49 -24.70 -9.93 -8.07
CA SER A 49 -23.25 -9.68 -8.17
C SER A 49 -22.42 -10.66 -7.31
N THR A 50 -22.77 -11.95 -7.38
CA THR A 50 -22.16 -13.02 -6.57
C THR A 50 -20.99 -13.68 -7.31
N TYR A 51 -19.87 -13.85 -6.63
CA TYR A 51 -18.70 -14.58 -7.09
C TYR A 51 -18.60 -15.90 -6.32
N TYR A 52 -18.75 -17.01 -7.04
CA TYR A 52 -18.56 -18.35 -6.49
C TYR A 52 -17.10 -18.78 -6.67
N LEU A 53 -16.51 -19.31 -5.62
CA LEU A 53 -15.08 -19.52 -5.50
C LEU A 53 -14.77 -21.00 -5.27
N SER A 54 -13.80 -21.53 -6.02
CA SER A 54 -13.28 -22.88 -5.84
C SER A 54 -11.76 -22.81 -5.88
N PRO A 55 -11.06 -23.23 -4.80
CA PRO A 55 -9.62 -23.36 -4.82
C PRO A 55 -9.12 -24.18 -6.02
N CYS A 56 -7.94 -23.80 -6.50
CA CYS A 56 -7.34 -24.46 -7.65
C CYS A 56 -6.75 -25.84 -7.28
N PRO A 57 -6.78 -26.81 -8.20
CA PRO A 57 -6.09 -28.08 -7.98
C PRO A 57 -4.57 -27.86 -7.91
N SER A 58 -3.85 -28.75 -7.20
CA SER A 58 -2.40 -28.63 -7.02
C SER A 58 -1.58 -28.64 -8.31
N SER A 59 -2.14 -29.15 -9.42
CA SER A 59 -1.51 -29.13 -10.75
C SER A 59 -1.55 -27.75 -11.42
N LEU A 60 -2.45 -26.86 -11.00
CA LEU A 60 -2.64 -25.50 -11.52
C LEU A 60 -2.88 -24.54 -10.35
N PRO A 61 -1.95 -24.37 -9.40
CA PRO A 61 -2.27 -23.88 -8.06
C PRO A 61 -2.65 -22.39 -7.99
N TYR A 62 -2.55 -21.63 -9.10
CA TYR A 62 -2.77 -20.19 -9.08
C TYR A 62 -4.11 -19.82 -9.69
N CYS A 63 -4.88 -19.01 -8.96
CA CYS A 63 -6.03 -18.29 -9.49
C CYS A 63 -5.69 -16.81 -9.57
N GLN A 64 -5.94 -16.14 -10.70
CA GLN A 64 -5.64 -14.72 -10.86
C GLN A 64 -6.95 -13.91 -10.96
N PRO A 65 -7.47 -13.37 -9.84
CA PRO A 65 -8.69 -12.59 -9.86
C PRO A 65 -8.58 -11.43 -10.83
N LYS A 66 -9.54 -11.32 -11.75
CA LYS A 66 -9.68 -10.15 -12.62
C LYS A 66 -10.64 -9.17 -11.95
N THR A 67 -10.19 -7.94 -11.75
CA THR A 67 -11.01 -6.88 -11.16
C THR A 67 -12.27 -6.67 -12.00
N PHE A 68 -13.44 -6.77 -11.37
CA PHE A 68 -14.75 -6.46 -11.98
C PHE A 68 -15.02 -7.18 -13.31
N SER A 69 -14.60 -8.45 -13.44
CA SER A 69 -14.89 -9.24 -14.63
C SER A 69 -16.16 -10.08 -14.46
N LEU A 70 -17.01 -10.08 -15.48
CA LEU A 70 -18.15 -11.00 -15.63
C LEU A 70 -17.75 -12.31 -16.33
N VAL A 71 -16.44 -12.56 -16.46
CA VAL A 71 -15.89 -13.75 -17.12
C VAL A 71 -15.32 -14.68 -16.06
N ASN A 72 -15.51 -15.98 -16.27
CA ASN A 72 -14.89 -17.01 -15.45
C ASN A 72 -13.37 -16.83 -15.41
N VAL A 73 -12.79 -17.04 -14.23
CA VAL A 73 -11.34 -17.08 -14.04
C VAL A 73 -10.93 -18.53 -13.91
N THR A 74 -9.89 -18.91 -14.66
CA THR A 74 -9.33 -20.25 -14.64
C THR A 74 -7.97 -20.29 -13.96
N CYS A 75 -7.68 -21.45 -13.38
CA CYS A 75 -6.42 -21.79 -12.75
C CYS A 75 -5.26 -21.81 -13.77
N SER A 76 -4.06 -21.45 -13.31
CA SER A 76 -2.83 -21.45 -14.10
C SER A 76 -1.68 -22.11 -13.35
N THR A 77 -0.68 -22.60 -14.10
CA THR A 77 0.60 -23.06 -13.55
C THR A 77 1.53 -21.91 -13.16
N THR A 78 1.37 -20.75 -13.80
CA THR A 78 2.26 -19.60 -13.61
C THR A 78 1.64 -18.62 -12.61
N PRO A 79 2.36 -18.23 -11.55
CA PRO A 79 1.94 -17.08 -10.75
C PRO A 79 1.92 -15.81 -11.62
N PRO A 80 1.19 -14.76 -11.23
CA PRO A 80 1.30 -13.46 -11.90
C PRO A 80 2.77 -13.04 -11.94
N LYS A 81 3.37 -13.02 -13.14
CA LYS A 81 4.77 -12.64 -13.29
C LYS A 81 4.88 -11.15 -13.07
N ALA A 82 5.40 -10.71 -11.93
CA ALA A 82 5.93 -9.37 -11.82
C ALA A 82 7.10 -9.29 -12.82
N ALA A 83 6.97 -8.48 -13.87
CA ALA A 83 8.09 -8.15 -14.73
C ALA A 83 9.04 -7.30 -13.89
N LEU A 84 9.98 -7.94 -13.20
CA LEU A 84 10.98 -7.24 -12.40
C LEU A 84 12.23 -7.10 -13.24
N SER A 85 12.58 -5.85 -13.55
CA SER A 85 13.93 -5.48 -13.96
C SER A 85 14.68 -5.08 -12.69
N SER A 86 15.83 -5.70 -12.44
CA SER A 86 16.65 -5.48 -11.25
C SER A 86 17.36 -4.12 -11.30
N TYR A 87 17.36 -3.39 -10.20
CA TYR A 87 18.08 -2.11 -10.09
C TYR A 87 19.54 -2.31 -9.64
N PRO A 88 20.43 -1.32 -9.79
CA PRO A 88 21.77 -1.38 -9.22
C PRO A 88 21.76 -1.76 -7.73
N GLY A 89 22.55 -2.77 -7.36
CA GLY A 89 22.58 -3.38 -6.03
C GLY A 89 21.65 -4.60 -5.85
N GLU A 90 20.76 -4.88 -6.81
CA GLU A 90 19.89 -6.06 -6.80
C GLU A 90 20.49 -7.24 -7.60
N PRO A 91 20.12 -8.50 -7.30
CA PRO A 91 20.65 -9.67 -7.98
C PRO A 91 20.30 -9.74 -9.48
N CYS A 92 21.18 -10.36 -10.25
CA CYS A 92 20.99 -10.66 -11.67
C CYS A 92 21.74 -11.94 -12.06
N ASN A 93 21.31 -12.59 -13.14
CA ASN A 93 22.07 -13.68 -13.76
C ASN A 93 22.79 -13.20 -15.02
N ILE A 94 22.14 -12.32 -15.77
CA ILE A 94 22.66 -11.75 -17.02
C ILE A 94 22.38 -10.25 -17.07
N THR A 95 23.12 -9.52 -17.91
CA THR A 95 22.99 -8.07 -18.04
C THR A 95 21.58 -7.61 -18.42
N SER A 96 20.81 -8.39 -19.19
CA SER A 96 19.44 -8.02 -19.55
C SER A 96 18.43 -8.12 -18.39
N ASP A 97 18.82 -8.73 -17.27
CA ASP A 97 18.00 -8.72 -16.05
C ASP A 97 18.05 -7.35 -15.36
N CYS A 98 19.14 -6.61 -15.58
CA CYS A 98 19.35 -5.29 -15.00
C CYS A 98 18.61 -4.22 -15.80
N LEU A 99 17.80 -3.42 -15.12
CA LEU A 99 17.16 -2.24 -15.73
C LEU A 99 18.21 -1.20 -16.14
N PHE A 100 19.28 -1.09 -15.36
CA PHE A 100 20.39 -0.18 -15.60
C PHE A 100 21.72 -0.89 -15.33
N GLY A 101 22.74 -0.55 -16.11
CA GLY A 101 24.09 -1.04 -15.91
C GLY A 101 24.31 -2.46 -16.45
N THR A 102 25.24 -3.19 -15.83
CA THR A 102 25.63 -4.54 -16.24
C THR A 102 25.56 -5.51 -15.07
N CYS A 103 25.35 -6.80 -15.37
CA CYS A 103 25.41 -7.82 -14.34
C CYS A 103 26.86 -8.20 -14.06
N LEU A 104 27.37 -7.82 -12.89
CA LEU A 104 28.73 -8.11 -12.46
C LEU A 104 28.69 -8.92 -11.17
N SER A 105 29.31 -10.11 -11.19
CA SER A 105 29.34 -11.02 -10.04
C SER A 105 27.97 -11.31 -9.42
N GLY A 106 26.95 -11.44 -10.27
CA GLY A 106 25.57 -11.76 -9.87
C GLY A 106 24.76 -10.59 -9.32
N VAL A 107 25.26 -9.35 -9.42
CA VAL A 107 24.59 -8.13 -8.95
C VAL A 107 24.59 -7.08 -10.07
N CYS A 108 23.47 -6.36 -10.21
CA CYS A 108 23.40 -5.24 -11.14
C CYS A 108 24.31 -4.12 -10.66
N PHE A 109 25.26 -3.75 -11.50
CA PHE A 109 26.24 -2.72 -11.24
C PHE A 109 25.93 -1.51 -12.11
N GLY A 110 25.51 -0.42 -11.48
CA GLY A 110 25.21 0.86 -12.11
C GLY A 110 26.41 1.80 -12.19
N SER A 111 26.14 3.08 -12.43
CA SER A 111 27.15 4.13 -12.52
C SER A 111 27.78 4.44 -11.15
N ASN A 112 29.11 4.58 -11.13
CA ASN A 112 29.89 4.99 -9.96
C ASN A 112 29.79 6.49 -9.67
N ASN A 113 30.20 6.89 -8.47
CA ASN A 113 30.40 8.30 -8.16
C ASN A 113 31.34 8.98 -9.17
N GLY A 114 30.93 10.14 -9.68
CA GLY A 114 31.64 10.88 -10.72
C GLY A 114 31.27 10.49 -12.15
N GLU A 115 30.58 9.37 -12.37
CA GLU A 115 30.12 8.96 -13.69
C GLU A 115 28.79 9.61 -14.08
N SER A 116 28.53 9.68 -15.38
CA SER A 116 27.32 10.31 -15.91
C SER A 116 26.06 9.52 -15.58
N CYS A 117 24.97 10.24 -15.34
CA CYS A 117 23.64 9.69 -15.12
C CYS A 117 22.55 10.64 -15.63
N THR A 118 21.35 10.11 -15.84
CA THR A 118 20.13 10.89 -16.09
C THR A 118 19.05 10.67 -15.02
N SER A 119 19.25 9.67 -14.15
CA SER A 119 18.34 9.33 -13.06
C SER A 119 19.09 8.68 -11.91
N SER A 120 18.67 8.95 -10.67
CA SER A 120 19.21 8.29 -9.48
C SER A 120 19.02 6.76 -9.49
N ALA A 121 18.12 6.25 -10.34
CA ALA A 121 17.95 4.82 -10.57
C ALA A 121 19.17 4.14 -11.23
N GLN A 122 20.02 4.91 -11.92
CA GLN A 122 21.20 4.39 -12.62
C GLN A 122 22.44 4.30 -11.72
N CYS A 123 22.48 5.09 -10.64
CA CYS A 123 23.62 5.13 -9.75
C CYS A 123 23.66 3.90 -8.83
N ASN A 124 24.86 3.52 -8.40
CA ASN A 124 25.03 2.49 -7.39
C ASN A 124 24.39 2.89 -6.04
N PRO A 125 24.05 1.91 -5.18
CA PRO A 125 23.60 2.18 -3.81
C PRO A 125 24.53 3.14 -3.06
N GLY A 126 23.95 4.04 -2.26
CA GLY A 126 24.68 5.11 -1.58
C GLY A 126 24.81 6.41 -2.39
N SER A 127 24.43 6.40 -3.67
CA SER A 127 24.53 7.56 -4.56
C SER A 127 23.20 7.98 -5.18
N ARG A 128 23.16 9.21 -5.70
CA ARG A 128 22.05 9.86 -6.41
C ARG A 128 22.57 10.56 -7.66
N CYS A 129 21.67 10.87 -8.59
CA CYS A 129 22.02 11.65 -9.77
C CYS A 129 21.82 13.15 -9.51
N GLN A 130 22.90 13.93 -9.54
CA GLN A 130 22.87 15.38 -9.43
C GLN A 130 23.68 16.01 -10.56
N ASN A 131 23.10 16.98 -11.27
CA ASN A 131 23.76 17.65 -12.40
C ASN A 131 24.32 16.66 -13.44
N ASN A 132 23.56 15.61 -13.73
CA ASN A 132 23.92 14.50 -14.63
C ASN A 132 25.15 13.68 -14.20
N VAL A 133 25.51 13.71 -12.91
CA VAL A 133 26.62 12.94 -12.35
C VAL A 133 26.17 12.21 -11.08
N CYS A 134 26.58 10.95 -10.92
CA CYS A 134 26.33 10.21 -9.69
C CYS A 134 27.19 10.79 -8.56
N THR A 135 26.54 11.12 -7.46
CA THR A 135 27.14 11.76 -6.28
C THR A 135 26.56 11.14 -5.01
N ASP A 136 27.22 11.30 -3.87
CA ASP A 136 26.75 10.72 -2.61
C ASP A 136 25.37 11.25 -2.18
N LEU A 137 24.62 10.40 -1.47
CA LEU A 137 23.38 10.80 -0.82
C LEU A 137 23.64 11.84 0.29
N ILE A 138 22.67 12.75 0.46
CA ILE A 138 22.74 13.84 1.43
C ILE A 138 22.39 13.33 2.83
N SER A 139 23.29 13.53 3.78
CA SER A 139 23.07 13.17 5.19
C SER A 139 21.99 14.02 5.86
N ILE A 140 21.39 13.48 6.93
CA ILE A 140 20.40 14.20 7.75
C ILE A 140 20.97 15.54 8.24
N GLY A 141 20.15 16.59 8.18
CA GLY A 141 20.48 17.97 8.57
C GLY A 141 21.26 18.76 7.51
N LYS A 142 21.71 18.13 6.42
CA LYS A 142 22.43 18.82 5.33
C LYS A 142 21.47 19.35 4.27
N THR A 143 21.86 20.44 3.63
CA THR A 143 21.04 21.19 2.68
C THR A 143 21.24 20.74 1.23
N GLY A 144 20.30 21.07 0.34
CA GLY A 144 20.46 20.93 -1.11
C GLY A 144 19.77 19.72 -1.75
N CYS A 145 18.85 19.07 -1.03
CA CYS A 145 17.96 18.06 -1.62
C CYS A 145 16.89 18.73 -2.48
N THR A 146 16.38 18.02 -3.49
CA THR A 146 15.20 18.41 -4.26
C THR A 146 14.09 17.37 -4.13
N THR A 147 14.44 16.11 -3.89
CA THR A 147 13.52 14.99 -3.69
C THR A 147 13.96 14.13 -2.49
N ASP A 148 13.05 13.33 -1.95
CA ASP A 148 13.35 12.40 -0.86
C ASP A 148 14.49 11.42 -1.22
N TYR A 149 14.63 11.11 -2.50
CA TYR A 149 15.66 10.21 -3.04
C TYR A 149 17.06 10.83 -3.08
N ASP A 150 17.19 12.12 -2.80
CA ASP A 150 18.51 12.74 -2.63
C ASP A 150 19.10 12.50 -1.23
N CYS A 151 18.23 12.27 -0.25
CA CYS A 151 18.63 12.07 1.13
C CYS A 151 19.04 10.62 1.38
N VAL A 152 19.83 10.36 2.41
CA VAL A 152 20.08 8.98 2.88
C VAL A 152 18.77 8.21 3.12
N PRO A 153 18.75 6.86 3.04
CA PRO A 153 17.51 6.05 3.09
C PRO A 153 16.60 6.27 4.30
N SER A 154 17.16 6.74 5.41
CA SER A 154 16.44 7.06 6.65
C SER A 154 15.88 8.50 6.71
N ALA A 155 15.93 9.24 5.60
CA ALA A 155 15.56 10.64 5.52
C ALA A 155 14.81 11.01 4.24
N GLY A 156 13.99 12.05 4.32
CA GLY A 156 13.29 12.69 3.21
C GLY A 156 13.64 14.16 3.08
N CYS A 157 13.31 14.77 1.95
CA CYS A 157 13.64 16.15 1.65
C CYS A 157 12.58 17.11 2.20
N MET A 158 13.04 18.00 3.07
CA MET A 158 12.25 19.06 3.68
C MET A 158 12.65 20.43 3.15
N LYS A 159 11.75 21.40 3.34
CA LYS A 159 12.00 22.82 3.06
C LYS A 159 11.66 23.65 4.28
N ASN A 160 12.56 24.55 4.65
CA ASN A 160 12.27 25.65 5.56
C ASN A 160 12.23 26.98 4.77
N SER A 161 12.14 28.11 5.47
CA SER A 161 12.06 29.45 4.85
C SER A 161 13.25 29.79 3.95
N SER A 162 14.39 29.13 4.10
CA SER A 162 15.66 29.57 3.53
C SER A 162 16.39 28.50 2.71
N ALA A 163 16.10 27.22 2.93
CA ALA A 163 16.79 26.12 2.27
C ALA A 163 15.95 24.83 2.25
N THR A 164 16.29 23.93 1.33
CA THR A 164 15.92 22.52 1.41
C THR A 164 16.96 21.74 2.18
N TYR A 165 16.55 20.75 2.96
CA TYR A 165 17.43 19.93 3.78
C TYR A 165 16.85 18.53 4.02
N CYS A 166 17.72 17.56 4.32
CA CYS A 166 17.29 16.21 4.62
C CYS A 166 16.87 16.08 6.09
N ALA A 167 15.63 15.67 6.34
CA ALA A 167 15.13 15.40 7.69
C ALA A 167 14.88 13.90 7.86
N ALA A 168 15.15 13.40 9.07
CA ALA A 168 14.91 12.00 9.38
C ALA A 168 13.42 11.66 9.21
N TYR A 169 13.12 10.47 8.70
CA TYR A 169 11.74 9.99 8.67
C TYR A 169 11.16 9.86 10.10
N PHE A 170 9.87 10.15 10.20
CA PHE A 170 9.07 10.13 11.41
C PHE A 170 9.63 10.97 12.57
N SER A 171 10.28 12.09 12.24
CA SER A 171 10.89 12.98 13.22
C SER A 171 10.12 14.28 13.45
N VAL A 172 9.29 14.71 12.50
CA VAL A 172 8.61 16.01 12.55
C VAL A 172 7.39 15.94 13.48
N PRO A 173 7.34 16.75 14.56
CA PRO A 173 6.21 16.76 15.51
C PRO A 173 4.89 17.21 14.88
N SER A 174 3.78 16.84 15.51
CA SER A 174 2.45 17.40 15.20
C SER A 174 2.49 18.93 15.32
N GLY A 175 1.81 19.63 14.42
CA GLY A 175 1.81 21.08 14.33
C GLY A 175 2.90 21.68 13.42
N ASP A 176 3.96 20.93 13.10
CA ASP A 176 5.04 21.44 12.24
C ASP A 176 4.76 21.22 10.74
N ARG A 177 5.37 22.06 9.90
CA ARG A 177 5.20 22.00 8.44
C ARG A 177 6.01 20.88 7.79
N VAL A 178 5.45 20.27 6.76
CA VAL A 178 6.10 19.27 5.89
C VAL A 178 5.86 19.54 4.41
N THR A 179 6.83 19.16 3.59
CA THR A 179 6.82 19.33 2.13
C THR A 179 6.28 18.13 1.36
N SER A 180 6.10 16.99 2.01
CA SER A 180 5.62 15.74 1.41
C SER A 180 4.39 15.21 2.15
N CYS A 181 3.29 15.95 2.06
CA CYS A 181 1.98 15.52 2.54
C CYS A 181 1.14 15.03 1.37
N LEU A 182 1.15 13.72 1.15
CA LEU A 182 0.36 13.07 0.11
C LEU A 182 -1.10 13.01 0.54
N LYS A 183 -2.02 13.44 -0.31
CA LYS A 183 -3.44 13.31 -0.04
C LYS A 183 -3.80 11.82 -0.01
N ALA A 184 -4.25 11.32 1.14
CA ALA A 184 -4.92 10.04 1.24
C ALA A 184 -6.38 10.23 1.63
N THR A 185 -7.16 9.16 1.50
CA THR A 185 -8.61 9.18 1.72
C THR A 185 -9.02 9.32 3.18
N GLN A 186 -8.09 9.13 4.13
CA GLN A 186 -8.33 9.21 5.59
C GLN A 186 -7.50 10.28 6.29
N GLY A 187 -7.11 11.32 5.55
CA GLY A 187 -6.12 12.31 5.97
C GLY A 187 -4.90 12.29 5.06
N GLY A 188 -4.02 13.27 5.17
CA GLY A 188 -2.75 13.25 4.45
C GLY A 188 -1.77 12.27 5.09
N TYR A 189 -0.87 11.74 4.28
CA TYR A 189 0.22 10.86 4.71
C TYR A 189 1.58 11.50 4.43
N SER A 190 2.50 11.38 5.40
CA SER A 190 3.88 11.80 5.23
C SER A 190 4.82 10.93 6.06
N HIS A 191 5.86 10.38 5.42
CA HIS A 191 6.94 9.68 6.11
C HIS A 191 7.76 10.60 7.03
N LEU A 192 7.63 11.93 6.93
CA LEU A 192 8.36 12.86 7.78
C LEU A 192 7.66 13.07 9.13
N CYS A 193 6.33 13.04 9.15
CA CYS A 193 5.54 13.26 10.36
C CYS A 193 5.72 12.11 11.35
N LYS A 194 5.89 12.44 12.63
CA LYS A 194 6.12 11.47 13.71
C LYS A 194 5.02 10.41 13.78
N THR A 195 3.79 10.74 13.43
CA THR A 195 2.63 9.85 13.40
C THR A 195 2.38 9.21 12.04
N GLY A 196 3.10 9.64 11.00
CA GLY A 196 2.78 9.33 9.60
C GLY A 196 1.63 10.17 9.02
N VAL A 197 0.98 11.02 9.83
CA VAL A 197 -0.24 11.76 9.43
C VAL A 197 0.05 13.23 9.25
N CYS A 198 -0.53 13.82 8.21
CA CYS A 198 -0.47 15.25 7.94
C CYS A 198 -1.81 15.79 7.40
N LEU A 199 -2.02 17.09 7.56
CA LEU A 199 -3.12 17.84 6.99
C LEU A 199 -2.62 18.56 5.75
N VAL A 200 -3.26 18.31 4.60
CA VAL A 200 -2.89 18.98 3.34
C VAL A 200 -3.30 20.45 3.43
N THR A 201 -2.32 21.35 3.41
CA THR A 201 -2.55 22.80 3.45
C THR A 201 -2.57 23.41 2.05
N SER A 202 -1.96 22.74 1.07
CA SER A 202 -1.97 23.14 -0.33
C SER A 202 -1.88 21.93 -1.25
N SER A 203 -2.96 21.61 -1.96
CA SER A 203 -3.03 20.48 -2.90
C SER A 203 -2.12 20.64 -4.12
N LYS A 204 -1.70 21.88 -4.45
CA LYS A 204 -0.80 22.16 -5.59
C LYS A 204 0.67 21.86 -5.29
N THR A 205 1.06 21.85 -4.02
CA THR A 205 2.48 21.80 -3.62
C THR A 205 2.81 20.61 -2.72
N SER A 206 1.82 19.74 -2.44
CA SER A 206 1.92 18.67 -1.44
C SER A 206 2.39 19.15 -0.07
N MET A 207 2.29 20.46 0.22
CA MET A 207 2.64 20.99 1.53
C MET A 207 1.54 20.67 2.53
N GLY A 208 1.96 20.30 3.72
CA GLY A 208 1.07 20.00 4.82
C GLY A 208 1.62 20.40 6.17
N GLN A 209 0.83 20.11 7.18
CA GLN A 209 1.19 20.23 8.58
C GLN A 209 1.05 18.85 9.21
N CYS A 210 2.04 18.40 9.97
CA CYS A 210 1.92 17.15 10.70
C CYS A 210 0.78 17.23 11.71
N SER A 211 0.12 16.11 11.94
CA SER A 211 -1.01 16.02 12.86
C SER A 211 -0.88 14.78 13.72
N ASP A 212 -1.58 14.79 14.85
CA ASP A 212 -1.82 13.57 15.60
C ASP A 212 -2.54 12.53 14.74
N ALA A 213 -2.32 11.26 15.05
CA ALA A 213 -2.95 10.16 14.34
C ALA A 213 -4.41 10.02 14.82
N PRO A 214 -5.41 10.12 13.92
CA PRO A 214 -6.80 9.98 14.31
C PRO A 214 -7.11 8.55 14.75
N LYS A 215 -8.06 8.43 15.68
CA LYS A 215 -8.63 7.15 16.14
C LYS A 215 -10.09 7.07 15.77
N SER A 216 -10.58 5.88 15.44
CA SER A 216 -12.00 5.64 15.22
C SER A 216 -12.82 5.94 16.48
N PHE A 217 -14.02 6.48 16.31
CA PHE A 217 -14.98 6.62 17.41
C PHE A 217 -15.52 5.28 17.90
N LYS A 218 -15.63 4.30 17.01
CA LYS A 218 -16.10 2.95 17.32
C LYS A 218 -14.95 1.95 17.19
N ALA A 219 -15.01 0.87 17.97
CA ALA A 219 -14.05 -0.20 17.87
C ALA A 219 -14.21 -0.98 16.55
N HIS A 220 -13.11 -1.58 16.09
CA HIS A 220 -13.09 -2.44 14.91
C HIS A 220 -13.36 -3.91 15.27
N PRO A 221 -13.95 -4.72 14.35
CA PRO A 221 -14.41 -4.34 13.03
C PRO A 221 -15.69 -3.50 13.08
N GLN A 222 -15.73 -2.41 12.31
CA GLN A 222 -16.91 -1.55 12.22
C GLN A 222 -17.56 -1.70 10.85
N GLU A 223 -18.78 -2.23 10.80
CA GLU A 223 -19.60 -2.23 9.58
C GLU A 223 -20.05 -0.81 9.20
N CYS A 224 -20.20 -0.57 7.91
CA CYS A 224 -20.61 0.72 7.37
C CYS A 224 -21.44 0.56 6.11
N LEU A 225 -22.26 1.56 5.79
CA LEU A 225 -22.98 1.67 4.52
C LEU A 225 -22.41 2.80 3.65
N SER A 226 -21.75 3.77 4.28
CA SER A 226 -21.15 4.92 3.64
C SER A 226 -19.91 5.39 4.41
N ASN A 227 -19.11 6.25 3.78
CA ASN A 227 -17.96 6.88 4.46
C ASN A 227 -18.37 7.68 5.71
N SER A 228 -19.61 8.19 5.75
CA SER A 228 -20.12 8.97 6.88
C SER A 228 -20.24 8.15 8.17
N ASP A 229 -20.37 6.82 8.06
CA ASP A 229 -20.37 5.92 9.21
C ASP A 229 -18.97 5.77 9.81
N CYS A 230 -17.93 5.97 9.01
CA CYS A 230 -16.53 5.85 9.39
C CYS A 230 -16.02 7.19 9.89
N GLN A 231 -16.08 7.41 11.20
CA GLN A 231 -15.69 8.67 11.80
C GLN A 231 -14.55 8.44 12.80
N GLY A 232 -13.58 9.35 12.79
CA GLY A 232 -12.46 9.35 13.71
C GLY A 232 -12.11 10.75 14.20
N PHE A 233 -11.23 10.83 15.18
CA PHE A 233 -10.90 12.08 15.85
C PHE A 233 -9.45 12.15 16.29
N THR A 234 -8.94 13.37 16.35
CA THR A 234 -7.82 13.78 17.20
C THR A 234 -8.36 14.74 18.27
N SER A 235 -7.49 15.31 19.10
CA SER A 235 -7.87 16.41 20.01
C SER A 235 -8.36 17.66 19.28
N GLU A 236 -7.99 17.83 18.01
CA GLU A 236 -8.16 19.08 17.27
C GLU A 236 -9.14 18.97 16.10
N PHE A 237 -9.27 17.78 15.49
CA PHE A 237 -10.01 17.59 14.24
C PHE A 237 -10.84 16.30 14.25
N ASN A 238 -11.99 16.37 13.58
CA ASN A 238 -12.76 15.19 13.20
C ASN A 238 -12.38 14.77 11.78
N TYR A 239 -12.37 13.47 11.53
CA TYR A 239 -11.99 12.84 10.27
C TYR A 239 -13.11 11.94 9.79
N THR A 240 -13.42 12.05 8.50
CA THR A 240 -14.23 11.06 7.79
C THR A 240 -13.29 10.03 7.17
N GLY A 241 -13.50 8.77 7.52
CA GLY A 241 -12.77 7.61 7.01
C GLY A 241 -13.37 7.09 5.71
N VAL A 242 -13.04 5.84 5.40
CA VAL A 242 -13.50 5.17 4.17
C VAL A 242 -14.23 3.89 4.53
N CYS A 243 -15.40 3.72 3.93
CA CYS A 243 -16.18 2.51 3.95
C CYS A 243 -15.87 1.69 2.69
N THR A 244 -15.27 0.52 2.85
CA THR A 244 -14.83 -0.34 1.75
C THR A 244 -15.56 -1.67 1.80
N CYS A 245 -16.03 -2.15 0.65
CA CYS A 245 -16.61 -3.48 0.52
C CYS A 245 -15.59 -4.57 0.88
N GLY A 246 -15.97 -5.47 1.79
CA GLY A 246 -15.16 -6.64 2.08
C GLY A 246 -15.27 -7.70 0.97
N ILE A 247 -14.37 -8.68 0.99
CA ILE A 247 -14.47 -9.89 0.15
C ILE A 247 -15.08 -10.99 1.03
N ASN A 248 -16.40 -10.97 1.21
CA ASN A 248 -17.10 -11.84 2.16
C ASN A 248 -18.46 -12.32 1.62
N PRO A 249 -19.05 -13.37 2.22
CA PRO A 249 -20.31 -13.95 1.74
C PRO A 249 -21.56 -13.12 2.08
N TYR A 250 -21.40 -12.02 2.82
CA TYR A 250 -22.52 -11.23 3.34
C TYR A 250 -22.73 -9.90 2.60
N ALA A 251 -21.87 -9.58 1.62
CA ALA A 251 -21.83 -8.26 0.98
C ALA A 251 -21.69 -7.11 2.01
N THR A 252 -20.97 -7.35 3.10
CA THR A 252 -20.77 -6.35 4.16
C THR A 252 -19.54 -5.50 3.84
N SER A 253 -19.69 -4.18 3.99
CA SER A 253 -18.58 -3.22 3.99
C SER A 253 -18.15 -2.85 5.40
N TYR A 254 -16.86 -2.54 5.56
CA TYR A 254 -16.27 -2.17 6.84
C TYR A 254 -15.46 -0.87 6.73
N CYS A 255 -15.39 -0.15 7.83
CA CYS A 255 -14.54 1.01 7.96
C CYS A 255 -13.08 0.58 7.96
N GLN A 256 -12.30 1.23 7.10
CA GLN A 256 -10.86 1.11 7.10
C GLN A 256 -10.29 1.79 8.37
N PRO A 257 -9.44 1.12 9.17
CA PRO A 257 -8.83 1.70 10.36
C PRO A 257 -8.00 2.94 10.07
N PHE A 258 -8.06 3.91 10.97
CA PHE A 258 -7.20 5.09 10.96
C PHE A 258 -5.79 4.76 11.46
N MET A 259 -4.84 5.64 11.18
CA MET A 259 -3.43 5.47 11.58
C MET A 259 -3.23 5.39 13.12
N GLY A 260 -4.16 5.95 13.91
CA GLY A 260 -4.12 5.91 15.37
C GLY A 260 -4.80 4.69 15.98
N ASP A 261 -5.52 3.90 15.19
CA ASP A 261 -6.09 2.62 15.63
C ASP A 261 -5.00 1.56 15.76
N LEU A 262 -5.30 0.45 16.46
CA LEU A 262 -4.35 -0.64 16.73
C LEU A 262 -3.58 -1.07 15.47
N TYR A 263 -4.28 -1.32 14.37
CA TYR A 263 -3.66 -1.80 13.12
C TYR A 263 -2.78 -0.74 12.45
N GLY A 264 -3.20 0.53 12.46
CA GLY A 264 -2.42 1.64 11.93
C GLY A 264 -1.16 1.92 12.76
N VAL A 265 -1.29 1.88 14.09
CA VAL A 265 -0.17 2.03 15.02
C VAL A 265 0.85 0.90 14.83
N ASN A 266 0.39 -0.35 14.72
CA ASN A 266 1.26 -1.50 14.47
C ASN A 266 2.03 -1.35 13.15
N TYR A 267 1.33 -0.95 12.07
CA TYR A 267 1.96 -0.70 10.78
C TYR A 267 3.03 0.40 10.87
N ILE A 268 2.70 1.59 11.39
CA ILE A 268 3.65 2.69 11.49
C ILE A 268 4.85 2.34 12.38
N ASN A 269 4.63 1.61 13.47
CA ASN A 269 5.72 1.18 14.35
C ASN A 269 6.65 0.17 13.67
N ALA A 270 6.10 -0.82 12.97
CA ALA A 270 6.90 -1.77 12.19
C ALA A 270 7.71 -1.03 11.11
N TYR A 271 7.07 -0.07 10.45
CA TYR A 271 7.68 0.67 9.36
C TYR A 271 8.77 1.65 9.81
N LYS A 272 8.58 2.35 10.93
CA LYS A 272 9.63 3.12 11.61
C LYS A 272 10.84 2.27 11.95
N LYS A 273 10.61 1.13 12.61
CA LYS A 273 11.68 0.20 13.00
C LYS A 273 12.47 -0.27 11.78
N PHE A 274 11.80 -0.46 10.66
CA PHE A 274 12.39 -0.90 9.41
C PHE A 274 13.21 0.21 8.73
N LEU A 275 12.63 1.40 8.53
CA LEU A 275 13.28 2.51 7.81
C LEU A 275 14.47 3.13 8.54
N LEU A 276 14.55 2.94 9.85
CA LEU A 276 15.68 3.42 10.67
C LEU A 276 16.86 2.43 10.69
N LYS A 277 16.82 1.34 9.91
CA LYS A 277 17.93 0.38 9.83
C LYS A 277 18.95 0.79 8.77
N ASN A 278 20.23 0.57 9.08
CA ASN A 278 21.33 0.95 8.21
C ASN A 278 21.42 0.11 6.92
N TYR A 279 20.84 -1.10 6.88
CA TYR A 279 20.99 -1.97 5.70
C TYR A 279 20.33 -1.40 4.43
N LEU A 280 19.40 -0.45 4.56
CA LEU A 280 18.79 0.22 3.40
C LEU A 280 19.78 1.05 2.59
N ILE A 281 20.98 1.33 3.11
CA ILE A 281 22.06 1.95 2.33
C ILE A 281 22.55 1.07 1.17
N GLN A 282 22.28 -0.24 1.24
CA GLN A 282 22.60 -1.19 0.18
C GLN A 282 21.54 -1.21 -0.92
N CYS A 283 20.39 -0.54 -0.72
CA CYS A 283 19.39 -0.32 -1.75
C CYS A 283 19.78 0.83 -2.67
N ASN A 284 19.49 0.70 -3.97
CA ASN A 284 19.36 1.89 -4.80
C ASN A 284 18.35 2.86 -4.16
N THR A 285 18.66 4.14 -4.18
CA THR A 285 17.84 5.18 -3.52
C THR A 285 16.37 5.16 -3.95
N MET A 286 16.08 4.87 -5.23
CA MET A 286 14.74 4.78 -5.80
C MET A 286 13.98 3.51 -5.38
N ARG A 287 14.68 2.55 -4.77
CA ARG A 287 14.17 1.24 -4.35
C ARG A 287 14.10 1.10 -2.83
N ARG A 288 14.37 2.17 -2.07
CA ARG A 288 14.38 2.14 -0.59
C ARG A 288 13.04 1.72 0.05
N PHE A 289 11.93 1.80 -0.70
CA PHE A 289 10.60 1.38 -0.26
C PHE A 289 10.07 0.13 -0.98
N SER A 290 10.89 -0.55 -1.78
CA SER A 290 10.47 -1.71 -2.55
C SER A 290 10.66 -3.00 -1.76
N ASN A 291 9.70 -3.92 -1.90
CA ASN A 291 9.80 -5.24 -1.28
C ASN A 291 11.02 -6.01 -1.82
N GLU A 292 11.37 -5.81 -3.10
CA GLU A 292 12.52 -6.48 -3.71
C GLU A 292 13.82 -6.12 -3.00
N CYS A 293 14.07 -4.84 -2.71
CA CYS A 293 15.30 -4.48 -2.02
C CYS A 293 15.27 -4.94 -0.56
N TRP A 294 14.11 -4.84 0.09
CA TRP A 294 13.96 -5.31 1.47
C TRP A 294 14.30 -6.79 1.61
N ASN A 295 13.85 -7.62 0.66
CA ASN A 295 14.08 -9.07 0.62
C ASN A 295 15.56 -9.47 0.59
N LEU A 296 16.45 -8.56 0.17
CA LEU A 296 17.88 -8.84 0.06
C LEU A 296 18.61 -8.66 1.40
N PHE A 297 18.17 -7.71 2.23
CA PHE A 297 18.98 -7.21 3.33
C PHE A 297 18.31 -7.28 4.71
N ALA A 298 16.98 -7.33 4.76
CA ALA A 298 16.26 -7.46 6.02
C ALA A 298 16.09 -8.93 6.41
N THR A 299 16.05 -9.21 7.72
CA THR A 299 15.75 -10.57 8.18
C THR A 299 14.31 -10.94 7.84
N LYS A 300 14.07 -12.23 7.55
CA LYS A 300 12.72 -12.71 7.22
C LYS A 300 11.68 -12.34 8.28
N THR A 301 12.07 -12.35 9.56
CA THR A 301 11.18 -11.98 10.68
C THR A 301 10.87 -10.49 10.73
N GLU A 302 11.87 -9.61 10.53
CA GLU A 302 11.65 -8.15 10.50
C GLU A 302 10.77 -7.75 9.31
N MET A 303 10.96 -8.39 8.16
CA MET A 303 10.13 -8.18 6.98
C MET A 303 8.72 -8.69 7.15
N ALA A 304 8.55 -9.88 7.74
CA ALA A 304 7.23 -10.44 7.97
C ALA A 304 6.37 -9.49 8.80
N ALA A 305 6.90 -8.95 9.90
CA ALA A 305 6.17 -7.99 10.73
C ALA A 305 5.73 -6.74 9.95
N LEU A 306 6.60 -6.16 9.12
CA LEU A 306 6.26 -5.00 8.30
C LEU A 306 5.24 -5.34 7.21
N ILE A 307 5.51 -6.38 6.41
CA ILE A 307 4.65 -6.77 5.29
C ILE A 307 3.26 -7.12 5.80
N MET A 308 3.16 -7.87 6.90
CA MET A 308 1.87 -8.26 7.46
C MET A 308 1.13 -7.11 8.10
N SER A 309 1.78 -6.27 8.90
CA SER A 309 1.12 -5.12 9.51
C SER A 309 0.65 -4.12 8.45
N LYS A 310 1.46 -3.89 7.40
CA LYS A 310 1.07 -3.10 6.22
C LYS A 310 -0.13 -3.71 5.51
N PHE A 311 -0.04 -4.99 5.16
CA PHE A 311 -1.09 -5.69 4.42
C PHE A 311 -2.41 -5.70 5.20
N LEU A 312 -2.36 -6.03 6.49
CA LEU A 312 -3.52 -6.04 7.38
C LEU A 312 -4.12 -4.63 7.49
N TYR A 313 -3.30 -3.60 7.67
CA TYR A 313 -3.80 -2.23 7.70
C TYR A 313 -4.45 -1.86 6.36
N GLU A 314 -3.74 -1.95 5.24
CA GLU A 314 -4.23 -1.50 3.92
C GLU A 314 -5.42 -2.31 3.39
N ASN A 315 -5.58 -3.56 3.81
CA ASN A 315 -6.64 -4.46 3.34
C ASN A 315 -7.62 -4.84 4.45
N TYR A 316 -7.64 -4.12 5.58
CA TYR A 316 -8.43 -4.51 6.75
C TYR A 316 -9.90 -4.84 6.42
N PRO A 317 -10.65 -3.99 5.68
CA PRO A 317 -12.04 -4.31 5.32
C PRO A 317 -12.18 -5.57 4.47
N LEU A 318 -11.20 -5.84 3.60
CA LEU A 318 -11.21 -6.97 2.68
C LEU A 318 -11.04 -8.31 3.42
N LEU A 319 -10.37 -8.29 4.57
CA LEU A 319 -10.03 -9.46 5.36
C LEU A 319 -11.13 -9.90 6.35
N GLN A 320 -12.18 -9.09 6.52
CA GLN A 320 -13.23 -9.39 7.48
C GLN A 320 -14.17 -10.48 6.96
N ASN A 321 -14.42 -11.47 7.80
CA ASN A 321 -15.37 -12.56 7.56
C ASN A 321 -15.11 -13.30 6.22
N ASN A 322 -13.84 -13.59 5.91
CA ASN A 322 -13.47 -14.39 4.73
C ASN A 322 -13.69 -15.88 4.97
N ASP A 323 -14.44 -16.53 4.09
CA ASP A 323 -14.48 -17.99 3.99
C ASP A 323 -13.12 -18.58 3.55
N PRO A 324 -12.81 -19.86 3.87
CA PRO A 324 -11.52 -20.47 3.54
C PRO A 324 -11.12 -20.38 2.06
N CYS A 325 -12.07 -20.56 1.12
CA CYS A 325 -11.77 -20.42 -0.31
C CYS A 325 -11.39 -18.99 -0.72
N ILE A 326 -11.92 -17.97 -0.01
CA ILE A 326 -11.55 -16.56 -0.23
C ILE A 326 -10.12 -16.35 0.25
N GLN A 327 -9.79 -16.88 1.44
CA GLN A 327 -8.45 -16.80 2.00
C GLN A 327 -7.43 -17.42 1.05
N GLU A 328 -7.72 -18.58 0.46
CA GLU A 328 -6.82 -19.26 -0.48
C GLU A 328 -6.72 -18.57 -1.85
N ILE A 329 -7.78 -17.96 -2.37
CA ILE A 329 -7.76 -17.34 -3.71
C ILE A 329 -7.25 -15.90 -3.68
N TYR A 330 -7.71 -15.08 -2.73
CA TYR A 330 -7.42 -13.64 -2.69
C TYR A 330 -6.28 -13.30 -1.74
N PHE A 331 -6.04 -14.12 -0.71
CA PHE A 331 -5.18 -13.75 0.41
C PHE A 331 -4.20 -14.86 0.82
N ALA A 332 -3.86 -15.79 -0.08
CA ALA A 332 -3.05 -16.97 0.25
C ALA A 332 -1.74 -16.61 0.96
N SER A 333 -1.02 -15.60 0.45
CA SER A 333 0.25 -15.16 1.01
C SER A 333 0.11 -14.56 2.40
N TYR A 334 -1.01 -13.90 2.71
CA TYR A 334 -1.28 -13.37 4.04
C TYR A 334 -1.59 -14.48 5.05
N TYR A 335 -2.41 -15.47 4.64
CA TYR A 335 -2.80 -16.61 5.49
C TYR A 335 -1.78 -17.76 5.50
N GLY A 336 -0.67 -17.65 4.79
CA GLY A 336 0.38 -18.68 4.79
C GLY A 336 0.07 -19.94 3.97
N ILE A 337 -0.87 -19.85 3.02
CA ILE A 337 -1.42 -21.01 2.31
C ILE A 337 -0.58 -21.39 1.09
N ASP A 338 0.13 -20.45 0.47
CA ASP A 338 1.14 -20.72 -0.56
C ASP A 338 2.50 -21.04 0.09
N GLY A 339 3.23 -22.02 -0.46
CA GLY A 339 4.50 -22.53 0.10
C GLY A 339 5.63 -21.51 0.25
N PHE A 340 5.43 -20.26 -0.17
CA PHE A 340 6.32 -19.12 0.08
C PHE A 340 6.19 -18.56 1.52
N SER A 341 5.16 -18.97 2.27
CA SER A 341 4.56 -18.13 3.32
C SER A 341 4.50 -18.74 4.73
N GLY A 342 5.13 -19.89 4.97
CA GLY A 342 5.18 -20.50 6.32
C GLY A 342 5.78 -19.60 7.41
N ILE A 343 6.53 -18.55 7.03
CA ILE A 343 7.13 -17.58 7.94
C ILE A 343 6.19 -16.39 8.23
N LEU A 344 5.32 -16.04 7.28
CA LEU A 344 4.31 -14.99 7.47
C LEU A 344 3.29 -15.47 8.53
N TYR A 345 2.72 -16.66 8.36
CA TYR A 345 1.73 -17.22 9.31
C TYR A 345 2.22 -17.33 10.76
N LEU A 346 3.51 -17.58 11.00
CA LEU A 346 4.06 -17.64 12.36
C LEU A 346 4.17 -16.25 13.03
N ALA A 347 4.32 -15.17 12.24
CA ALA A 347 4.39 -13.82 12.77
C ALA A 347 3.00 -13.22 13.11
N SER A 348 1.92 -13.66 12.45
CA SER A 348 0.56 -13.22 12.78
C SER A 348 0.10 -13.73 14.15
N LEU A 349 0.49 -14.95 14.54
CA LEU A 349 0.19 -15.52 15.86
C LEU A 349 0.78 -14.70 17.02
N TRP A 350 1.91 -14.01 16.79
CA TRP A 350 2.58 -13.15 17.77
C TRP A 350 2.02 -11.73 17.84
N MET A 351 1.23 -11.30 16.86
CA MET A 351 0.60 -9.96 16.86
C MET A 351 -0.85 -9.97 17.36
N ILE A 352 -1.44 -11.16 17.55
CA ILE A 352 -2.79 -11.37 18.10
C ILE A 352 -2.73 -11.72 19.61
N SER A 353 -1.54 -11.99 20.15
CA SER A 353 -1.29 -12.19 21.58
C SER A 353 -0.82 -10.91 22.28
#